data_AF-A0A7W2RMW7-F1
#
_entry.id   AF-A0A7W2RMW7-F1
#
_cell.length_a   1.000
_cell.length_b   1.000
_cell.length_c   1.000
_cell.angle_alpha   90.00
_cell.angle_beta   90.00
_cell.angle_gamma   90.00
#
_symmetry.space_group_name_H-M   'P 1'
#
loop_
_entity.id
_entity.type
_entity.pdbx_description
1 polymer ?
#
loop_
_entity_poly.entity_id
_entity_poly.type
_entity_poly.pdbx_seq_one_letter_code
_entity_poly.pdbx_strand_id
1 'polypeptide(L)'
;MPSDNLDEFFWDDLLAYMDERRVIPVIDTGSLLVCEGVDRLPLETLLAQRLAERLRVDVGEFEPGSLRLDDVVRKQRTQPGRKENLYLRIQTILKELDIQPPQALLDLASIDAFDLMVSVSFDDLLTRALDKVRHGGDARTNVIAFAPNRSADLAQPRSDLRQSTVFQLLGRISSAPDSVTCDDDRLEFLHALQDDARRPKLLFDELRDNHLLLLGCRLPDWAARFFLRTVKGERLSAQEGDTVEFMVGRAAADDIELTGFLTTFRPNSLVVPMDTEDFLAQLRRRWEVAHPADEPPVIKAQPVAGRGPGDGAVFISYSRHDSAAVECLAGALQVAGVEVWFDRNELKPGDPWAAAILQGIKNCSLFIPVVSANTQLEGRSRAYFWREWNIADDLALGMAPDERFILPVVVDGTDPYGAKVPARFTAANFTRLPGGEPVEGFVERVNELFVAYRERVAHG
;
A
#
# COMPACT_ATOMS: atom_id res chain seq x y z
N MET A 1 9.51 -17.66 23.81
CA MET A 1 8.73 -16.42 23.68
C MET A 1 9.09 -15.84 22.32
N PRO A 2 8.29 -16.03 21.25
CA PRO A 2 8.49 -15.26 20.04
C PRO A 2 8.05 -13.83 20.34
N SER A 3 8.90 -12.85 20.07
CA SER A 3 8.69 -11.45 20.43
C SER A 3 7.48 -10.85 19.73
N ASP A 4 6.59 -10.20 20.49
CA ASP A 4 5.48 -9.35 20.00
C ASP A 4 5.94 -8.11 19.19
N ASN A 5 7.24 -8.00 18.88
CA ASN A 5 7.80 -6.99 18.00
C ASN A 5 8.18 -7.64 16.67
N LEU A 6 7.47 -7.26 15.61
CA LEU A 6 7.95 -7.41 14.24
C LEU A 6 9.31 -6.71 14.13
N ASP A 7 10.24 -7.27 13.36
CA ASP A 7 11.52 -6.62 13.14
C ASP A 7 11.35 -5.32 12.34
N GLU A 8 12.32 -4.41 12.43
CA GLU A 8 12.24 -3.13 11.71
C GLU A 8 12.34 -3.33 10.18
N PHE A 9 12.97 -4.42 9.71
CA PHE A 9 13.02 -4.75 8.28
C PHE A 9 11.63 -4.99 7.69
N PHE A 10 10.75 -5.69 8.41
CA PHE A 10 9.36 -5.88 8.01
C PHE A 10 8.65 -4.53 7.80
N TRP A 11 8.83 -3.60 8.74
CA TRP A 11 8.18 -2.29 8.67
C TRP A 11 8.75 -1.43 7.54
N ASP A 12 10.07 -1.42 7.38
CA ASP A 12 10.74 -0.70 6.30
C ASP A 12 10.26 -1.16 4.91
N ASP A 13 10.18 -2.49 4.70
CA ASP A 13 9.69 -3.06 3.44
C ASP A 13 8.22 -2.69 3.19
N LEU A 14 7.35 -2.80 4.21
CA LEU A 14 5.94 -2.45 4.08
C LEU A 14 5.74 -0.97 3.76
N LEU A 15 6.47 -0.07 4.44
CA LEU A 15 6.43 1.37 4.18
C LEU A 15 6.92 1.69 2.76
N ALA A 16 7.98 1.04 2.29
CA ALA A 16 8.46 1.20 0.91
C ALA A 16 7.41 0.78 -0.12
N TYR A 17 6.73 -0.36 0.08
CA TYR A 17 5.64 -0.77 -0.80
C TYR A 17 4.44 0.21 -0.77
N MET A 18 4.18 0.84 0.37
CA MET A 18 3.14 1.86 0.52
C MET A 18 3.51 3.16 -0.20
N ASP A 19 4.77 3.58 -0.12
CA ASP A 19 5.32 4.72 -0.86
C ASP A 19 5.16 4.56 -2.38
N GLU A 20 5.33 3.33 -2.87
CA GLU A 20 5.13 2.98 -4.28
C GLU A 20 3.65 2.82 -4.66
N ARG A 21 2.72 2.98 -3.70
CA ARG A 21 1.28 2.72 -3.84
C ARG A 21 0.97 1.30 -4.31
N ARG A 22 1.78 0.31 -3.90
CA ARG A 22 1.65 -1.10 -4.30
C ARG A 22 0.96 -1.99 -3.28
N VAL A 23 0.41 -1.42 -2.20
CA VAL A 23 -0.30 -2.17 -1.15
C VAL A 23 -1.79 -1.90 -1.22
N ILE A 24 -2.62 -2.95 -1.24
CA ILE A 24 -4.08 -2.86 -1.14
C ILE A 24 -4.52 -3.45 0.20
N PRO A 25 -5.08 -2.63 1.11
CA PRO A 25 -5.72 -3.13 2.33
C PRO A 25 -6.98 -3.92 1.98
N VAL A 26 -7.08 -5.12 2.53
CA VAL A 26 -8.28 -5.97 2.50
C VAL A 26 -8.71 -6.17 3.95
N ILE A 27 -9.84 -5.62 4.37
CA ILE A 27 -10.22 -5.53 5.78
C ILE A 27 -11.57 -6.21 6.07
N ASP A 28 -11.60 -6.97 7.15
CA ASP A 28 -12.83 -7.48 7.76
C ASP A 28 -13.18 -6.62 8.98
N THR A 29 -14.14 -5.72 8.84
CA THR A 29 -14.63 -4.88 9.94
C THR A 29 -15.40 -5.70 10.97
N GLY A 30 -15.89 -6.89 10.62
CA GLY A 30 -16.60 -7.80 11.51
C GLY A 30 -15.76 -8.30 12.69
N SER A 31 -14.43 -8.34 12.52
CA SER A 31 -13.50 -8.77 13.57
C SER A 31 -13.07 -7.65 14.53
N LEU A 32 -13.23 -6.39 14.13
CA LEU A 32 -12.76 -5.24 14.91
C LEU A 32 -13.65 -5.00 16.13
N LEU A 33 -13.02 -4.59 17.23
CA LEU A 33 -13.74 -4.25 18.45
C LEU A 33 -14.52 -2.94 18.29
N VAL A 34 -15.82 -3.00 18.53
CA VAL A 34 -16.74 -1.86 18.58
C VAL A 34 -17.27 -1.68 20.00
N CYS A 35 -17.66 -0.45 20.34
CA CYS A 35 -18.20 -0.13 21.66
C CYS A 35 -19.73 -0.10 21.61
N GLU A 36 -20.37 -0.76 22.58
CA GLU A 36 -21.79 -0.60 22.88
C GLU A 36 -21.94 -0.27 24.37
N GLY A 37 -22.12 1.01 24.71
CA GLY A 37 -22.06 1.45 26.10
C GLY A 37 -20.67 1.23 26.70
N VAL A 38 -20.55 0.30 27.65
CA VAL A 38 -19.29 -0.04 28.35
C VAL A 38 -18.63 -1.29 27.74
N ASP A 39 -19.38 -2.09 27.00
CA ASP A 39 -18.90 -3.36 26.44
C ASP A 39 -18.11 -3.12 25.15
N ARG A 40 -17.03 -3.89 24.98
CA ARG A 40 -16.19 -3.91 23.77
C ARG A 40 -16.15 -5.32 23.22
N LEU A 41 -16.75 -5.51 22.05
CA LEU A 41 -16.91 -6.82 21.40
C LEU A 41 -16.63 -6.68 19.91
N PRO A 42 -16.23 -7.75 19.21
CA PRO A 42 -16.17 -7.73 17.75
C PRO A 42 -17.54 -7.37 17.16
N LEU A 43 -17.57 -6.58 16.09
CA LEU A 43 -18.81 -6.15 15.41
C LEU A 43 -19.72 -7.35 15.07
N GLU A 44 -19.16 -8.41 14.49
CA GLU A 44 -19.93 -9.61 14.12
C GLU A 44 -20.60 -10.26 15.34
N THR A 45 -19.87 -10.34 16.46
CA THR A 45 -20.38 -10.94 17.70
C THR A 45 -21.50 -10.09 18.31
N LEU A 46 -21.34 -8.77 18.32
CA LEU A 46 -22.40 -7.85 18.76
C LEU A 46 -23.65 -8.00 17.90
N LEU A 47 -23.50 -8.03 16.57
CA LEU A 47 -24.62 -8.22 15.65
C LEU A 47 -25.30 -9.58 15.86
N ALA A 48 -24.53 -10.64 16.08
CA ALA A 48 -25.05 -11.96 16.35
C ALA A 48 -25.87 -12.00 17.66
N GLN A 49 -25.37 -11.39 18.73
CA GLN A 49 -26.09 -11.30 20.01
C GLN A 49 -27.42 -10.55 19.84
N ARG A 50 -27.40 -9.36 19.23
CA ARG A 50 -28.61 -8.55 18.98
C ARG A 50 -29.61 -9.26 18.06
N LEU A 51 -29.12 -9.99 17.07
CA LEU A 51 -29.95 -10.78 16.17
C LEU A 51 -30.60 -11.96 16.90
N ALA A 52 -29.84 -12.68 17.75
CA ALA A 52 -30.34 -13.78 18.55
C ALA A 52 -31.44 -13.32 19.53
N GLU A 53 -31.22 -12.21 20.24
CA GLU A 53 -32.21 -11.58 21.12
C GLU A 53 -33.51 -11.26 20.37
N ARG A 54 -33.38 -10.57 19.22
CA ARG A 54 -34.53 -10.12 18.43
C ARG A 54 -35.32 -11.28 17.82
N LEU A 55 -34.63 -12.37 17.45
CA LEU A 55 -35.24 -13.57 16.90
C LEU A 55 -35.65 -14.59 17.98
N ARG A 56 -35.32 -14.34 19.26
CA ARG A 56 -35.51 -15.27 20.38
C ARG A 56 -34.87 -16.64 20.13
N VAL A 57 -33.65 -16.61 19.59
CA VAL A 57 -32.83 -17.79 19.37
C VAL A 57 -32.01 -18.09 20.62
N ASP A 58 -32.11 -19.33 21.11
CA ASP A 58 -31.29 -19.77 22.24
C ASP A 58 -29.83 -19.95 21.79
N VAL A 59 -28.92 -19.25 22.46
CA VAL A 59 -27.48 -19.25 22.19
C VAL A 59 -26.66 -19.62 23.44
N GLY A 60 -27.29 -20.21 24.47
CA GLY A 60 -26.63 -20.55 25.73
C GLY A 60 -25.55 -21.64 25.64
N GLU A 61 -25.44 -22.33 24.51
CA GLU A 61 -24.40 -23.34 24.26
C GLU A 61 -23.07 -22.75 23.76
N PHE A 62 -23.05 -21.48 23.33
CA PHE A 62 -21.85 -20.83 22.82
C PHE A 62 -21.09 -20.17 23.95
N GLU A 63 -19.76 -20.32 23.94
CA GLU A 63 -18.88 -19.63 24.88
C GLU A 63 -19.03 -18.11 24.74
N PRO A 64 -18.94 -17.33 25.84
CA PRO A 64 -19.01 -15.87 25.78
C PRO A 64 -18.02 -15.28 24.75
N GLY A 65 -18.53 -14.44 23.85
CA GLY A 65 -17.72 -13.80 22.81
C GLY A 65 -17.45 -14.65 21.55
N SER A 66 -17.85 -15.93 21.54
CA SER A 66 -17.60 -16.82 20.39
C SER A 66 -18.72 -16.84 19.34
N LEU A 67 -19.92 -16.35 19.69
CA LEU A 67 -21.10 -16.37 18.84
C LEU A 67 -20.89 -15.60 17.53
N ARG A 68 -21.20 -16.24 16.39
CA ARG A 68 -21.15 -15.65 15.04
C ARG A 68 -22.54 -15.49 14.44
N LEU A 69 -22.64 -14.68 13.38
CA LEU A 69 -23.92 -14.50 12.67
C LEU A 69 -24.41 -15.81 12.06
N ASP A 70 -23.51 -16.61 11.49
CA ASP A 70 -23.83 -17.90 10.89
C ASP A 70 -24.49 -18.87 11.88
N ASP A 71 -24.05 -18.88 13.14
CA ASP A 71 -24.65 -19.70 14.21
C ASP A 71 -26.12 -19.35 14.44
N VAL A 72 -26.42 -18.05 14.51
CA VAL A 72 -27.78 -17.52 14.70
C VAL A 72 -28.65 -17.82 13.48
N VAL A 73 -28.10 -17.66 12.27
CA VAL A 73 -28.79 -18.02 11.02
C VAL A 73 -29.14 -19.51 11.02
N ARG A 74 -28.18 -20.40 11.31
CA ARG A 74 -28.41 -21.85 11.35
C ARG A 74 -29.52 -22.22 12.33
N LYS A 75 -29.48 -21.69 13.55
CA LYS A 75 -30.53 -21.96 14.54
C LYS A 75 -31.89 -21.41 14.13
N GLN A 76 -31.97 -20.19 13.59
CA GLN A 76 -33.24 -19.64 13.10
C GLN A 76 -33.82 -20.49 11.96
N ARG A 77 -32.96 -21.05 11.11
CA ARG A 77 -33.35 -21.92 9.99
C ARG A 77 -33.83 -23.29 10.45
N THR A 78 -33.39 -23.80 11.60
CA THR A 78 -33.88 -25.07 12.15
C THR A 78 -35.09 -24.91 13.09
N GLN A 79 -35.32 -23.72 13.67
CA GLN A 79 -36.48 -23.47 14.52
C GLN A 79 -37.82 -23.59 13.75
N PRO A 80 -38.86 -24.20 14.37
CA PRO A 80 -40.20 -24.24 13.81
C PRO A 80 -40.85 -22.84 13.87
N GLY A 81 -41.40 -22.39 12.75
CA GLY A 81 -42.05 -21.07 12.66
C GLY A 81 -41.80 -20.35 11.33
N ARG A 82 -42.26 -19.10 11.25
CA ARG A 82 -42.06 -18.24 10.08
C ARG A 82 -40.59 -17.91 9.92
N LYS A 83 -40.06 -18.07 8.71
CA LYS A 83 -38.72 -17.59 8.37
C LYS A 83 -38.75 -16.06 8.23
N GLU A 84 -37.97 -15.39 9.06
CA GLU A 84 -37.79 -13.94 9.02
C GLU A 84 -36.83 -13.54 7.88
N ASN A 85 -36.96 -12.31 7.39
CA ASN A 85 -35.98 -11.74 6.48
C ASN A 85 -34.76 -11.27 7.30
N LEU A 86 -33.72 -12.11 7.36
CA LEU A 86 -32.54 -11.87 8.18
C LEU A 86 -31.76 -10.62 7.73
N TYR A 87 -31.66 -10.35 6.43
CA TYR A 87 -30.99 -9.16 5.90
C TYR A 87 -31.65 -7.88 6.41
N LEU A 88 -32.99 -7.80 6.34
CA LEU A 88 -33.74 -6.66 6.88
C LEU A 88 -33.54 -6.50 8.40
N ARG A 89 -33.48 -7.60 9.16
CA ARG A 89 -33.25 -7.55 10.62
C ARG A 89 -31.85 -7.07 10.96
N ILE A 90 -30.82 -7.59 10.30
CA ILE A 90 -29.43 -7.14 10.48
C ILE A 90 -29.29 -5.67 10.09
N GLN A 91 -29.88 -5.26 8.96
CA GLN A 91 -29.88 -3.86 8.53
C GLN A 91 -30.52 -2.93 9.57
N THR A 92 -31.62 -3.37 10.19
CA THR A 92 -32.30 -2.60 11.23
C THR A 92 -31.43 -2.50 12.48
N ILE A 93 -30.82 -3.61 12.91
CA ILE A 93 -29.92 -3.64 14.07
C ILE A 93 -28.74 -2.70 13.86
N LEU A 94 -28.05 -2.75 12.72
CA LEU A 94 -26.94 -1.85 12.42
C LEU A 94 -27.33 -0.37 12.53
N LYS A 95 -28.52 -0.01 12.02
CA LYS A 95 -29.05 1.36 12.13
C LYS A 95 -29.40 1.76 13.55
N GLU A 96 -29.97 0.84 14.33
CA GLU A 96 -30.32 1.06 15.74
C GLU A 96 -29.08 1.23 16.63
N LEU A 97 -28.01 0.50 16.33
CA LEU A 97 -26.75 0.55 17.08
C LEU A 97 -25.96 1.84 16.84
N ASP A 98 -26.11 2.48 15.66
CA ASP A 98 -25.37 3.69 15.23
C ASP A 98 -23.87 3.64 15.59
N ILE A 99 -23.25 2.50 15.30
CA ILE A 99 -21.87 2.21 15.67
C ILE A 99 -20.96 3.25 15.03
N GLN A 100 -20.10 3.88 15.83
CA GLN A 100 -19.09 4.79 15.32
C GLN A 100 -17.88 4.01 14.80
N PRO A 101 -17.19 4.47 13.75
CA PRO A 101 -16.00 3.79 13.24
C PRO A 101 -14.96 3.61 14.35
N PRO A 102 -14.46 2.38 14.60
CA PRO A 102 -13.47 2.12 15.63
C PRO A 102 -12.12 2.77 15.29
N GLN A 103 -11.28 2.99 16.31
CA GLN A 103 -10.00 3.69 16.15
C GLN A 103 -9.12 3.06 15.07
N ALA A 104 -9.12 1.73 14.93
CA ALA A 104 -8.37 1.05 13.88
C ALA A 104 -8.74 1.49 12.46
N LEU A 105 -10.04 1.73 12.19
CA LEU A 105 -10.47 2.25 10.88
C LEU A 105 -10.10 3.72 10.70
N LEU A 106 -10.12 4.51 11.77
CA LEU A 106 -9.63 5.89 11.74
C LEU A 106 -8.12 5.94 11.48
N ASP A 107 -7.36 5.03 12.10
CA ASP A 107 -5.93 4.89 11.89
C ASP A 107 -5.64 4.50 10.43
N LEU A 108 -6.35 3.49 9.90
CA LEU A 108 -6.23 3.10 8.49
C LEU A 108 -6.60 4.24 7.53
N ALA A 109 -7.67 4.98 7.83
CA ALA A 109 -8.13 6.10 7.00
C ALA A 109 -7.16 7.28 6.99
N SER A 110 -6.35 7.46 8.04
CA SER A 110 -5.35 8.54 8.13
C SER A 110 -4.12 8.32 7.25
N ILE A 111 -3.86 7.07 6.84
CA ILE A 111 -2.74 6.73 5.96
C ILE A 111 -3.15 7.05 4.53
N ASP A 112 -2.59 8.08 3.93
CA ASP A 112 -2.92 8.59 2.59
C ASP A 112 -2.32 7.78 1.43
N ALA A 113 -1.46 6.80 1.71
CA ALA A 113 -0.95 5.84 0.71
C ALA A 113 -2.03 4.95 0.06
N PHE A 114 -3.19 4.83 0.70
CA PHE A 114 -4.24 3.91 0.30
C PHE A 114 -5.38 4.61 -0.46
N ASP A 115 -5.33 4.55 -1.79
CA ASP A 115 -6.38 5.08 -2.69
C ASP A 115 -7.53 4.07 -2.94
N LEU A 116 -7.22 2.78 -2.84
CA LEU A 116 -8.16 1.67 -3.00
C LEU A 116 -8.07 0.75 -1.78
N MET A 117 -9.22 0.47 -1.16
CA MET A 117 -9.35 -0.46 -0.05
C MET A 117 -10.47 -1.45 -0.35
N VAL A 118 -10.30 -2.71 0.03
CA VAL A 118 -11.33 -3.74 -0.10
C VAL A 118 -11.88 -4.06 1.28
N SER A 119 -13.20 -4.00 1.43
CA SER A 119 -13.88 -4.53 2.61
C SER A 119 -14.48 -5.91 2.28
N VAL A 120 -14.24 -6.88 3.15
CA VAL A 120 -14.89 -8.20 3.12
C VAL A 120 -16.01 -8.31 4.15
N SER A 121 -16.65 -7.18 4.46
CA SER A 121 -17.78 -7.07 5.38
C SER A 121 -18.88 -6.22 4.73
N PHE A 122 -20.09 -6.24 5.30
CA PHE A 122 -21.27 -5.63 4.69
C PHE A 122 -21.67 -4.25 5.23
N ASP A 123 -21.01 -3.78 6.30
CA ASP A 123 -21.26 -2.48 6.93
C ASP A 123 -20.54 -1.32 6.20
N ASP A 124 -20.81 -0.10 6.64
CA ASP A 124 -20.25 1.13 6.07
C ASP A 124 -19.18 1.80 6.95
N LEU A 125 -18.66 1.13 7.99
CA LEU A 125 -17.77 1.76 8.96
C LEU A 125 -16.46 2.23 8.35
N LEU A 126 -15.89 1.48 7.40
CA LEU A 126 -14.68 1.90 6.69
C LEU A 126 -14.94 3.16 5.84
N THR A 127 -16.08 3.22 5.16
CA THR A 127 -16.48 4.39 4.37
C THR A 127 -16.64 5.61 5.27
N ARG A 128 -17.35 5.46 6.39
CA ARG A 128 -17.55 6.51 7.39
C ARG A 128 -16.24 6.97 8.03
N ALA A 129 -15.27 6.07 8.24
CA ALA A 129 -13.94 6.43 8.72
C ALA A 129 -13.19 7.31 7.70
N LEU A 130 -13.21 6.93 6.43
CA LEU A 130 -12.59 7.71 5.34
C LEU A 130 -13.24 9.08 5.19
N ASP A 131 -14.57 9.15 5.15
CA ASP A 131 -15.30 10.42 5.06
C ASP A 131 -14.96 11.34 6.26
N LYS A 132 -14.91 10.78 7.47
CA LYS A 132 -14.57 11.53 8.69
C LYS A 132 -13.13 12.07 8.66
N VAL A 133 -12.16 11.23 8.29
CA VAL A 133 -10.74 11.58 8.37
C VAL A 133 -10.26 12.38 7.16
N ARG A 134 -10.65 11.98 5.94
CA ARG A 134 -10.15 12.57 4.69
C ARG A 134 -11.06 13.65 4.11
N HIS A 135 -12.33 13.69 4.51
CA HIS A 135 -13.33 14.56 3.89
C HIS A 135 -14.09 15.44 4.89
N GLY A 136 -13.61 15.55 6.14
CA GLY A 136 -14.23 16.39 7.16
C GLY A 136 -15.66 15.97 7.53
N GLY A 137 -16.03 14.72 7.25
CA GLY A 137 -17.36 14.17 7.44
C GLY A 137 -18.26 14.23 6.21
N ASP A 138 -17.83 14.84 5.11
CA ASP A 138 -18.59 14.84 3.84
C ASP A 138 -18.53 13.45 3.20
N ALA A 139 -19.69 12.93 2.75
CA ALA A 139 -19.80 11.68 2.01
C ALA A 139 -19.20 11.81 0.59
N ARG A 140 -17.88 11.63 0.48
CA ARG A 140 -17.12 11.76 -0.79
C ARG A 140 -16.34 10.51 -1.16
N THR A 141 -16.25 9.54 -0.26
CA THR A 141 -15.65 8.23 -0.55
C THR A 141 -16.45 7.52 -1.64
N ASN A 142 -15.78 7.06 -2.69
CA ASN A 142 -16.40 6.27 -3.74
C ASN A 142 -16.61 4.83 -3.25
N VAL A 143 -17.84 4.32 -3.28
CA VAL A 143 -18.17 2.98 -2.79
C VAL A 143 -18.72 2.12 -3.92
N ILE A 144 -18.09 0.98 -4.13
CA ILE A 144 -18.51 -0.03 -5.12
C ILE A 144 -18.83 -1.30 -4.35
N ALA A 145 -20.02 -1.87 -4.54
CA ALA A 145 -20.44 -3.08 -3.85
C ALA A 145 -20.74 -4.19 -4.86
N PHE A 146 -20.08 -5.34 -4.69
CA PHE A 146 -20.34 -6.53 -5.48
C PHE A 146 -21.57 -7.28 -4.96
N ALA A 147 -22.38 -7.82 -5.88
CA ALA A 147 -23.45 -8.75 -5.54
C ALA A 147 -23.54 -9.84 -6.63
N PRO A 148 -23.88 -11.11 -6.30
CA PRO A 148 -23.92 -12.21 -7.27
C PRO A 148 -24.85 -11.96 -8.47
N ASN A 149 -25.88 -11.14 -8.27
CA ASN A 149 -26.89 -10.78 -9.26
C ASN A 149 -26.58 -9.48 -10.04
N ARG A 150 -25.50 -8.78 -9.71
CA ARG A 150 -25.14 -7.48 -10.28
C ARG A 150 -23.63 -7.39 -10.48
N SER A 151 -23.20 -7.27 -11.73
CA SER A 151 -21.81 -6.92 -12.02
C SER A 151 -21.48 -5.53 -11.48
N ALA A 152 -20.41 -5.43 -10.72
CA ALA A 152 -19.84 -4.19 -10.22
C ALA A 152 -18.32 -4.33 -10.27
N ASP A 153 -17.64 -3.33 -10.81
CA ASP A 153 -16.18 -3.32 -10.96
C ASP A 153 -15.66 -1.89 -10.81
N LEU A 154 -14.34 -1.73 -10.70
CA LEU A 154 -13.69 -0.43 -10.83
C LEU A 154 -14.02 0.16 -12.20
N ALA A 155 -14.28 1.47 -12.25
CA ALA A 155 -14.52 2.16 -13.51
C ALA A 155 -13.24 2.37 -14.34
N GLN A 156 -12.09 2.30 -13.67
CA GLN A 156 -10.76 2.59 -14.20
C GLN A 156 -9.69 1.91 -13.34
N PRO A 157 -8.45 1.74 -13.85
CA PRO A 157 -7.33 1.23 -13.06
C PRO A 157 -7.06 2.04 -11.79
N ARG A 158 -6.46 1.41 -10.78
CA ARG A 158 -6.23 2.00 -9.46
C ARG A 158 -5.45 3.31 -9.52
N SER A 159 -4.42 3.39 -10.35
CA SER A 159 -3.57 4.58 -10.53
C SER A 159 -4.30 5.83 -11.00
N ASP A 160 -5.44 5.64 -11.66
CA ASP A 160 -6.21 6.74 -12.23
C ASP A 160 -7.23 7.26 -11.23
N LEU A 161 -7.51 6.50 -10.15
CA LEU A 161 -8.40 6.91 -9.07
C LEU A 161 -7.95 8.26 -8.50
N ARG A 162 -8.92 9.17 -8.39
CA ARG A 162 -8.72 10.53 -7.83
C ARG A 162 -9.39 10.70 -6.47
N GLN A 163 -10.17 9.72 -6.06
CA GLN A 163 -10.93 9.69 -4.81
C GLN A 163 -10.66 8.37 -4.10
N SER A 164 -10.71 8.40 -2.77
CA SER A 164 -10.64 7.20 -1.97
C SER A 164 -11.77 6.26 -2.35
N THR A 165 -11.42 5.03 -2.73
CA THR A 165 -12.38 4.03 -3.20
C THR A 165 -12.42 2.85 -2.25
N VAL A 166 -13.62 2.51 -1.78
CA VAL A 166 -13.90 1.29 -1.02
C VAL A 166 -14.66 0.31 -1.91
N PHE A 167 -14.09 -0.88 -2.09
CA PHE A 167 -14.75 -1.99 -2.76
C PHE A 167 -15.28 -2.98 -1.73
N GLN A 168 -16.61 -3.12 -1.61
CA GLN A 168 -17.26 -4.09 -0.74
C GLN A 168 -17.43 -5.41 -1.48
N LEU A 169 -16.47 -6.33 -1.27
CA LEU A 169 -16.39 -7.59 -2.00
C LEU A 169 -17.48 -8.58 -1.58
N LEU A 170 -17.84 -8.60 -0.30
CA LEU A 170 -18.89 -9.46 0.26
C LEU A 170 -20.24 -8.72 0.39
N GLY A 171 -20.41 -7.71 -0.45
CA GLY A 171 -21.66 -6.98 -0.66
C GLY A 171 -21.96 -5.94 0.40
N ARG A 172 -23.15 -5.33 0.28
CA ARG A 172 -23.59 -4.22 1.13
C ARG A 172 -24.93 -4.57 1.75
N ILE A 173 -25.04 -4.40 3.07
CA ILE A 173 -26.26 -4.78 3.77
C ILE A 173 -27.49 -4.03 3.23
N SER A 174 -28.48 -4.80 2.81
CA SER A 174 -29.76 -4.30 2.29
C SER A 174 -30.90 -5.16 2.82
N SER A 175 -32.13 -4.95 2.36
CA SER A 175 -33.25 -5.86 2.65
C SER A 175 -33.27 -7.10 1.73
N ALA A 176 -32.36 -7.15 0.76
CA ALA A 176 -32.19 -8.19 -0.25
C ALA A 176 -30.90 -8.99 0.03
N PRO A 177 -30.72 -10.18 -0.58
CA PRO A 177 -29.52 -11.02 -0.41
C PRO A 177 -28.30 -10.48 -1.17
N ASP A 178 -27.99 -9.19 -1.00
CA ASP A 178 -26.87 -8.50 -1.66
C ASP A 178 -25.66 -8.36 -0.74
N SER A 179 -25.57 -9.18 0.32
CA SER A 179 -24.48 -9.20 1.30
C SER A 179 -24.33 -10.57 1.95
N VAL A 180 -23.12 -10.92 2.38
CA VAL A 180 -22.83 -12.18 3.06
C VAL A 180 -23.20 -12.12 4.55
N THR A 181 -24.24 -12.86 4.96
CA THR A 181 -24.66 -12.95 6.36
C THR A 181 -24.47 -14.33 6.98
N CYS A 182 -24.30 -15.36 6.15
CA CYS A 182 -24.05 -16.74 6.53
C CYS A 182 -23.14 -17.46 5.52
N ASP A 183 -22.79 -18.71 5.80
CA ASP A 183 -21.95 -19.53 4.94
C ASP A 183 -22.59 -19.82 3.57
N ASP A 184 -23.92 -19.93 3.51
CA ASP A 184 -24.66 -20.13 2.25
C ASP A 184 -24.51 -18.92 1.32
N ASP A 185 -24.66 -17.70 1.86
CA ASP A 185 -24.37 -16.48 1.11
C ASP A 185 -22.90 -16.45 0.66
N ARG A 186 -21.97 -16.83 1.55
CA ARG A 186 -20.53 -16.82 1.25
C ARG A 186 -20.21 -17.74 0.07
N LEU A 187 -20.83 -18.92 0.01
CA LEU A 187 -20.67 -19.85 -1.11
C LEU A 187 -21.16 -19.24 -2.42
N GLU A 188 -22.33 -18.60 -2.43
CA GLU A 188 -22.87 -17.95 -3.63
C GLU A 188 -21.98 -16.79 -4.11
N PHE A 189 -21.47 -15.98 -3.18
CA PHE A 189 -20.54 -14.89 -3.50
C PHE A 189 -19.21 -15.40 -4.07
N LEU A 190 -18.57 -16.37 -3.41
CA LEU A 190 -17.30 -16.93 -3.88
C LEU A 190 -17.45 -17.64 -5.23
N HIS A 191 -18.58 -18.33 -5.45
CA HIS A 191 -18.92 -18.91 -6.74
C HIS A 191 -19.08 -17.83 -7.82
N ALA A 192 -19.80 -16.73 -7.53
CA ALA A 192 -19.96 -15.63 -8.47
C ALA A 192 -18.65 -14.91 -8.83
N LEU A 193 -17.70 -14.82 -7.88
CA LEU A 193 -16.37 -14.25 -8.13
C LEU A 193 -15.49 -15.09 -9.06
N GLN A 194 -15.83 -16.36 -9.28
CA GLN A 194 -15.13 -17.25 -10.22
C GLN A 194 -15.71 -17.23 -11.64
N ASP A 195 -16.89 -16.62 -11.82
CA ASP A 195 -17.55 -16.55 -13.11
C ASP A 195 -17.01 -15.35 -13.92
N ASP A 196 -16.42 -15.61 -15.08
CA ASP A 196 -15.81 -14.58 -15.94
C ASP A 196 -16.78 -13.48 -16.39
N ALA A 197 -18.09 -13.73 -16.38
CA ALA A 197 -19.10 -12.72 -16.73
C ALA A 197 -19.48 -11.83 -15.53
N ARG A 198 -19.28 -12.31 -14.30
CA ARG A 198 -19.69 -11.61 -13.07
C ARG A 198 -18.51 -11.03 -12.28
N ARG A 199 -17.34 -11.67 -12.36
CA ARG A 199 -16.13 -11.27 -11.65
C ARG A 199 -15.75 -9.81 -11.96
N PRO A 200 -15.46 -9.00 -10.94
CA PRO A 200 -14.84 -7.69 -11.10
C PRO A 200 -13.42 -7.85 -11.68
N LYS A 201 -13.25 -7.63 -12.98
CA LYS A 201 -11.99 -7.93 -13.68
C LYS A 201 -10.90 -6.95 -13.28
N LEU A 202 -11.19 -5.65 -13.32
CA LEU A 202 -10.21 -4.62 -12.99
C LEU A 202 -9.80 -4.70 -11.53
N LEU A 203 -10.74 -4.86 -10.59
CA LEU A 203 -10.37 -5.08 -9.19
C LEU A 203 -9.44 -6.29 -9.02
N PHE A 204 -9.76 -7.42 -9.65
CA PHE A 204 -8.97 -8.62 -9.46
C PHE A 204 -7.60 -8.56 -10.14
N ASP A 205 -7.46 -7.82 -11.25
CA ASP A 205 -6.16 -7.49 -11.82
C ASP A 205 -5.34 -6.65 -10.82
N GLU A 206 -5.95 -5.62 -10.21
CA GLU A 206 -5.28 -4.82 -9.16
C GLU A 206 -4.87 -5.67 -7.95
N LEU A 207 -5.75 -6.56 -7.47
CA LEU A 207 -5.44 -7.46 -6.35
C LEU A 207 -4.36 -8.49 -6.69
N ARG A 208 -4.27 -8.92 -7.95
CA ARG A 208 -3.23 -9.86 -8.40
C ARG A 208 -1.86 -9.19 -8.41
N ASP A 209 -1.80 -7.95 -8.91
CA ASP A 209 -0.55 -7.27 -9.27
C ASP A 209 0.03 -6.40 -8.11
N ASN A 210 -0.70 -6.28 -7.00
CA ASN A 210 -0.30 -5.53 -5.80
C ASN A 210 -0.08 -6.45 -4.58
N HIS A 211 0.68 -5.96 -3.60
CA HIS A 211 0.77 -6.58 -2.27
C HIS A 211 -0.58 -6.45 -1.56
N LEU A 212 -0.98 -7.49 -0.83
CA LEU A 212 -2.24 -7.50 -0.09
C LEU A 212 -1.97 -7.38 1.40
N LEU A 213 -2.61 -6.41 2.05
CA LEU A 213 -2.60 -6.25 3.49
C LEU A 213 -3.94 -6.73 4.05
N LEU A 214 -4.01 -8.00 4.43
CA LEU A 214 -5.20 -8.68 4.94
C LEU A 214 -5.33 -8.39 6.46
N LEU A 215 -6.29 -7.54 6.81
CA LEU A 215 -6.49 -6.99 8.16
C LEU A 215 -7.72 -7.64 8.79
N GLY A 216 -7.52 -8.39 9.87
CA GLY A 216 -8.62 -8.97 10.65
C GLY A 216 -9.45 -10.02 9.89
N CYS A 217 -9.02 -10.44 8.70
CA CYS A 217 -9.80 -11.33 7.84
C CYS A 217 -10.02 -12.71 8.50
N ARG A 218 -11.24 -12.98 8.96
CA ARG A 218 -11.62 -14.28 9.57
C ARG A 218 -12.32 -15.22 8.58
N LEU A 219 -11.85 -15.23 7.33
CA LEU A 219 -12.31 -16.23 6.36
C LEU A 219 -11.92 -17.63 6.87
N PRO A 220 -12.84 -18.60 6.89
CA PRO A 220 -12.48 -20.00 7.14
C PRO A 220 -11.38 -20.46 6.16
N ASP A 221 -10.51 -21.39 6.58
CA ASP A 221 -9.38 -21.89 5.78
C ASP A 221 -9.72 -22.11 4.29
N TRP A 222 -10.78 -22.89 4.01
CA TRP A 222 -11.20 -23.17 2.64
C TRP A 222 -11.53 -21.89 1.85
N ALA A 223 -12.22 -20.93 2.48
CA ALA A 223 -12.64 -19.69 1.84
C ALA A 223 -11.44 -18.78 1.58
N ALA A 224 -10.47 -18.72 2.51
CA ALA A 224 -9.23 -17.98 2.33
C ALA A 224 -8.42 -18.55 1.15
N ARG A 225 -8.26 -19.89 1.08
CA ARG A 225 -7.57 -20.56 -0.04
C ARG A 225 -8.24 -20.29 -1.38
N PHE A 226 -9.57 -20.38 -1.44
CA PHE A 226 -10.34 -20.10 -2.65
C PHE A 226 -10.23 -18.63 -3.06
N PHE A 227 -10.34 -17.70 -2.11
CA PHE A 227 -10.19 -16.27 -2.36
C PHE A 227 -8.81 -15.97 -2.96
N LEU A 228 -7.72 -16.41 -2.32
CA LEU A 228 -6.36 -16.19 -2.80
C LEU A 228 -6.14 -16.81 -4.19
N ARG A 229 -6.62 -18.04 -4.41
CA ARG A 229 -6.55 -18.70 -5.71
C ARG A 229 -7.32 -17.94 -6.80
N THR A 230 -8.46 -17.35 -6.45
CA THR A 230 -9.29 -16.58 -7.38
C THR A 230 -8.61 -15.24 -7.71
N VAL A 231 -8.08 -14.54 -6.70
CA VAL A 231 -7.28 -13.33 -6.86
C VAL A 231 -6.12 -13.56 -7.82
N LYS A 232 -5.30 -14.60 -7.58
CA LYS A 232 -4.12 -14.86 -8.43
C LYS A 232 -4.47 -15.39 -9.82
N GLY A 233 -5.67 -15.91 -10.05
CA GLY A 233 -6.09 -16.40 -11.36
C GLY A 233 -5.44 -17.73 -11.79
N GLU A 234 -4.29 -18.09 -11.24
CA GLU A 234 -3.55 -19.34 -11.50
C GLU A 234 -3.22 -20.13 -10.22
N ARG A 235 -2.58 -21.30 -10.38
CA ARG A 235 -2.19 -22.13 -9.23
C ARG A 235 -1.25 -21.34 -8.32
N LEU A 236 -1.53 -21.34 -7.01
CA LEU A 236 -0.71 -20.61 -6.04
C LEU A 236 0.76 -21.07 -6.04
N SER A 237 1.01 -22.36 -6.32
CA SER A 237 2.36 -22.92 -6.44
C SER A 237 3.09 -22.58 -7.74
N ALA A 238 2.42 -22.00 -8.73
CA ALA A 238 3.01 -21.68 -10.03
C ALA A 238 3.62 -20.27 -10.08
N GLN A 239 3.33 -19.41 -9.09
CA GLN A 239 3.80 -18.04 -9.07
C GLN A 239 5.15 -17.88 -8.37
N GLU A 240 6.11 -17.34 -9.12
CA GLU A 240 7.31 -16.63 -8.63
C GLU A 240 7.04 -15.11 -8.58
N GLY A 241 5.84 -14.70 -8.18
CA GLY A 241 5.47 -13.28 -8.17
C GLY A 241 6.12 -12.50 -7.03
N ASP A 242 6.51 -11.25 -7.30
CA ASP A 242 7.08 -10.30 -6.33
C ASP A 242 6.06 -9.75 -5.30
N THR A 243 4.80 -10.19 -5.36
CA THR A 243 3.75 -9.72 -4.44
C THR A 243 3.73 -10.51 -3.14
N VAL A 244 3.51 -9.80 -2.03
CA VAL A 244 3.45 -10.35 -0.67
C VAL A 244 2.02 -10.22 -0.15
N GLU A 245 1.52 -11.26 0.51
CA GLU A 245 0.30 -11.19 1.31
C GLU A 245 0.66 -11.11 2.79
N PHE A 246 0.37 -9.97 3.41
CA PHE A 246 0.52 -9.73 4.84
C PHE A 246 -0.80 -10.09 5.54
N MET A 247 -0.79 -11.14 6.34
CA MET A 247 -1.97 -11.62 7.09
C MET A 247 -1.87 -11.20 8.54
N VAL A 248 -2.58 -10.14 8.90
CA VAL A 248 -2.54 -9.54 10.23
C VAL A 248 -3.73 -10.00 11.06
N GLY A 249 -3.44 -10.64 12.18
CA GLY A 249 -4.44 -11.05 13.17
C GLY A 249 -4.04 -12.35 13.87
N ARG A 250 -4.27 -12.42 15.19
CA ARG A 250 -4.02 -13.63 15.99
C ARG A 250 -4.78 -14.85 15.45
N ALA A 251 -6.04 -14.66 15.07
CA ALA A 251 -6.86 -15.74 14.51
C ALA A 251 -6.26 -16.36 13.23
N ALA A 252 -5.58 -15.57 12.39
CA ALA A 252 -4.91 -16.09 11.21
C ALA A 252 -3.64 -16.88 11.57
N ALA A 253 -2.92 -16.44 12.60
CA ALA A 253 -1.73 -17.14 13.10
C ALA A 253 -2.06 -18.46 13.81
N ASP A 254 -3.23 -18.53 14.45
CA ASP A 254 -3.70 -19.74 15.12
C ASP A 254 -4.29 -20.79 14.13
N ASP A 255 -4.57 -20.41 12.88
CA ASP A 255 -5.01 -21.33 11.83
C ASP A 255 -3.82 -22.12 11.25
N ILE A 256 -3.56 -23.28 11.86
CA ILE A 256 -2.46 -24.18 11.50
C ILE A 256 -2.62 -24.69 10.06
N GLU A 257 -3.85 -24.95 9.60
CA GLU A 257 -4.09 -25.50 8.27
C GLU A 257 -3.81 -24.45 7.20
N LEU A 258 -4.33 -23.23 7.37
CA LEU A 258 -4.11 -22.14 6.42
C LEU A 258 -2.64 -21.71 6.42
N THR A 259 -2.03 -21.56 7.59
CA THR A 259 -0.62 -21.17 7.71
C THR A 259 0.30 -22.24 7.09
N GLY A 260 0.03 -23.52 7.35
CA GLY A 260 0.75 -24.64 6.73
C GLY A 260 0.60 -24.68 5.21
N PHE A 261 -0.60 -24.38 4.70
CA PHE A 261 -0.85 -24.27 3.27
C PHE A 261 -0.06 -23.12 2.63
N LEU A 262 -0.12 -21.92 3.22
CA LEU A 262 0.55 -20.74 2.69
C LEU A 262 2.07 -20.88 2.72
N THR A 263 2.65 -21.31 3.84
CA THR A 263 4.10 -21.57 3.91
C THR A 263 4.59 -22.57 2.86
N THR A 264 3.74 -23.52 2.46
CA THR A 264 4.09 -24.53 1.45
C THR A 264 3.91 -24.02 0.01
N PHE A 265 2.79 -23.36 -0.28
CA PHE A 265 2.39 -23.03 -1.65
C PHE A 265 2.53 -21.55 -2.02
N ARG A 266 2.81 -20.69 -1.03
CA ARG A 266 3.06 -19.23 -1.14
C ARG A 266 4.09 -18.80 -0.09
N PRO A 267 5.37 -19.19 -0.24
CA PRO A 267 6.39 -18.93 0.79
C PRO A 267 6.63 -17.45 1.08
N ASN A 268 6.22 -16.55 0.19
CA ASN A 268 6.31 -15.09 0.38
C ASN A 268 5.18 -14.52 1.24
N SER A 269 4.11 -15.26 1.54
CA SER A 269 3.04 -14.78 2.41
C SER A 269 3.54 -14.70 3.87
N LEU A 270 3.27 -13.58 4.53
CA LEU A 270 3.72 -13.31 5.90
C LEU A 270 2.52 -13.30 6.84
N VAL A 271 2.57 -14.16 7.86
CA VAL A 271 1.57 -14.17 8.93
C VAL A 271 2.09 -13.34 10.09
N VAL A 272 1.34 -12.32 10.47
CA VAL A 272 1.67 -11.35 11.52
C VAL A 272 0.76 -11.64 12.73
N PRO A 273 1.28 -12.29 13.79
CA PRO A 273 0.50 -12.70 14.97
C PRO A 273 0.24 -11.52 15.93
N MET A 274 -0.19 -10.39 15.40
CA MET A 274 -0.51 -9.17 16.13
C MET A 274 -1.99 -8.86 16.01
N ASP A 275 -2.56 -8.21 17.03
CA ASP A 275 -3.91 -7.68 16.96
C ASP A 275 -4.00 -6.60 15.87
N THR A 276 -5.09 -6.61 15.10
CA THR A 276 -5.23 -5.73 13.92
C THR A 276 -5.23 -4.26 14.33
N GLU A 277 -5.86 -3.94 15.47
CA GLU A 277 -5.88 -2.61 16.07
C GLU A 277 -4.46 -2.12 16.42
N ASP A 278 -3.65 -2.96 17.06
CA ASP A 278 -2.28 -2.61 17.45
C ASP A 278 -1.38 -2.45 16.23
N PHE A 279 -1.53 -3.33 15.24
CA PHE A 279 -0.81 -3.24 13.98
C PHE A 279 -1.10 -1.93 13.24
N LEU A 280 -2.37 -1.55 13.13
CA LEU A 280 -2.77 -0.31 12.44
C LEU A 280 -2.32 0.94 13.19
N ALA A 281 -2.37 0.93 14.53
CA ALA A 281 -1.83 2.03 15.33
C ALA A 281 -0.31 2.19 15.13
N GLN A 282 0.42 1.07 15.04
CA GLN A 282 1.85 1.05 14.75
C GLN A 282 2.16 1.50 13.32
N LEU A 283 1.40 1.03 12.33
CA LEU A 283 1.56 1.39 10.93
C LEU A 283 1.32 2.89 10.72
N ARG A 284 0.24 3.44 11.29
CA ARG A 284 -0.06 4.87 11.25
C ARG A 284 1.09 5.69 11.83
N ARG A 285 1.56 5.38 13.04
CA ARG A 285 2.63 6.15 13.69
C ARG A 285 3.90 6.16 12.86
N ARG A 286 4.28 5.01 12.29
CA ARG A 286 5.45 4.90 11.43
C ARG A 286 5.26 5.66 10.12
N TRP A 287 4.07 5.61 9.54
CA TRP A 287 3.71 6.39 8.36
C TRP A 287 3.82 7.90 8.63
N GLU A 288 3.25 8.39 9.74
CA GLU A 288 3.30 9.80 10.15
C GLU A 288 4.75 10.28 10.41
N VAL A 289 5.60 9.42 10.99
CA VAL A 289 7.02 9.74 11.20
C VAL A 289 7.79 9.79 9.87
N ALA A 290 7.47 8.90 8.93
CA ALA A 290 8.06 8.91 7.59
C ALA A 290 7.51 10.06 6.72
N HIS A 291 6.27 10.51 6.97
CA HIS A 291 5.52 11.50 6.20
C HIS A 291 4.93 12.60 7.10
N PRO A 292 5.77 13.52 7.62
CA PRO A 292 5.31 14.59 8.49
C PRO A 292 4.35 15.55 7.74
N ALA A 293 3.20 15.86 8.37
CA ALA A 293 2.08 16.61 7.78
C ALA A 293 2.38 18.06 7.34
N ASP A 294 3.54 18.62 7.71
CA ASP A 294 3.94 20.00 7.44
C ASP A 294 4.91 20.14 6.23
N GLU A 295 5.17 19.08 5.47
CA GLU A 295 5.97 19.22 4.24
C GLU A 295 5.13 19.86 3.12
N PRO A 296 5.53 21.05 2.61
CA PRO A 296 4.82 21.69 1.50
C PRO A 296 4.88 20.80 0.25
N PRO A 297 3.84 20.84 -0.61
CA PRO A 297 3.80 20.05 -1.82
C PRO A 297 5.00 20.41 -2.71
N VAL A 298 5.91 19.46 -2.87
CA VAL A 298 7.05 19.49 -3.80
C VAL A 298 6.54 19.82 -5.20
N ILE A 299 7.16 20.82 -5.84
CA ILE A 299 6.78 21.29 -7.18
C ILE A 299 7.28 20.26 -8.20
N LYS A 300 6.35 19.50 -8.77
CA LYS A 300 6.60 18.47 -9.79
C LYS A 300 7.08 19.11 -11.10
N ALA A 301 8.29 18.77 -11.57
CA ALA A 301 8.71 19.09 -12.93
C ALA A 301 8.15 18.03 -13.91
N GLN A 302 7.36 18.47 -14.90
CA GLN A 302 6.81 17.59 -15.95
C GLN A 302 7.91 17.12 -16.91
N PRO A 303 7.87 15.86 -17.39
CA PRO A 303 8.72 15.43 -18.49
C PRO A 303 8.40 16.22 -19.77
N VAL A 304 9.44 16.63 -20.50
CA VAL A 304 9.30 17.24 -21.83
C VAL A 304 8.68 16.20 -22.78
N ALA A 305 7.54 16.53 -23.37
CA ALA A 305 6.78 15.61 -24.22
C ALA A 305 7.63 15.07 -25.41
N GLY A 306 7.77 13.75 -25.51
CA GLY A 306 8.37 13.06 -26.66
C GLY A 306 9.69 12.31 -26.42
N ARG A 307 10.27 12.34 -25.22
CA ARG A 307 11.48 11.57 -24.86
C ARG A 307 11.22 10.57 -23.73
N GLY A 308 11.94 9.44 -23.74
CA GLY A 308 11.85 8.41 -22.71
C GLY A 308 12.50 8.83 -21.37
N PRO A 309 12.33 8.03 -20.29
CA PRO A 309 13.03 8.19 -19.01
C PRO A 309 14.53 8.49 -19.15
N GLY A 310 14.96 9.66 -18.70
CA GLY A 310 16.39 9.99 -18.55
C GLY A 310 17.18 10.15 -19.85
N ASP A 311 16.54 10.37 -21.00
CA ASP A 311 17.19 10.50 -22.32
C ASP A 311 18.17 11.68 -22.39
N GLY A 312 19.42 11.43 -21.98
CA GLY A 312 20.52 12.39 -21.95
C GLY A 312 20.44 13.47 -20.87
N ALA A 313 19.49 13.38 -19.91
CA ALA A 313 19.34 14.33 -18.81
C ALA A 313 20.33 14.08 -17.66
N VAL A 314 20.52 15.06 -16.78
CA VAL A 314 21.24 14.89 -15.50
C VAL A 314 20.30 14.29 -14.47
N PHE A 315 20.64 13.12 -13.92
CA PHE A 315 19.85 12.47 -12.88
C PHE A 315 20.35 12.86 -11.48
N ILE A 316 19.45 13.35 -10.61
CA ILE A 316 19.78 13.65 -9.21
C ILE A 316 19.13 12.59 -8.31
N SER A 317 19.97 11.80 -7.64
CA SER A 317 19.56 10.76 -6.68
C SER A 317 19.70 11.31 -5.26
N TYR A 318 18.60 11.36 -4.51
CA TYR A 318 18.54 12.00 -3.21
C TYR A 318 17.59 11.29 -2.24
N SER A 319 17.73 11.57 -0.95
CA SER A 319 16.71 11.18 0.03
C SER A 319 15.56 12.19 -0.05
N ARG A 320 14.30 11.74 -0.01
CA ARG A 320 13.12 12.63 -0.10
C ARG A 320 13.14 13.82 0.89
N HIS A 321 13.76 13.63 2.05
CA HIS A 321 13.94 14.68 3.07
C HIS A 321 14.93 15.78 2.70
N ASP A 322 15.62 15.63 1.57
CA ASP A 322 16.53 16.62 0.99
C ASP A 322 15.88 17.33 -0.21
N SER A 323 14.56 17.16 -0.43
CA SER A 323 13.80 17.70 -1.56
C SER A 323 14.01 19.19 -1.78
N ALA A 324 13.93 20.02 -0.72
CA ALA A 324 14.11 21.45 -0.83
C ALA A 324 15.51 21.84 -1.36
N ALA A 325 16.55 21.14 -0.91
CA ALA A 325 17.91 21.37 -1.41
C ALA A 325 18.04 20.92 -2.88
N VAL A 326 17.39 19.82 -3.24
CA VAL A 326 17.44 19.27 -4.59
C VAL A 326 16.64 20.11 -5.59
N GLU A 327 15.47 20.63 -5.20
CA GLU A 327 14.70 21.58 -5.99
C GLU A 327 15.52 22.86 -6.27
N CYS A 328 16.20 23.39 -5.24
CA CYS A 328 17.10 24.54 -5.39
C CYS A 328 18.21 24.27 -6.40
N LEU A 329 18.91 23.13 -6.24
CA LEU A 329 19.98 22.71 -7.13
C LEU A 329 19.48 22.51 -8.57
N ALA A 330 18.38 21.80 -8.73
CA ALA A 330 17.83 21.50 -10.04
C ALA A 330 17.32 22.76 -10.76
N GLY A 331 16.67 23.67 -10.04
CA GLY A 331 16.27 24.96 -10.60
C GLY A 331 17.46 25.75 -11.12
N ALA A 332 18.58 25.76 -10.40
CA ALA A 332 19.81 26.41 -10.85
C ALA A 332 20.40 25.77 -12.12
N LEU A 333 20.41 24.44 -12.19
CA LEU A 333 20.88 23.69 -13.37
C LEU A 333 19.97 23.93 -14.59
N GLN A 334 18.65 23.96 -14.38
CA GLN A 334 17.68 24.24 -15.44
C GLN A 334 17.83 25.66 -16.00
N VAL A 335 18.06 26.65 -15.13
CA VAL A 335 18.35 28.04 -15.55
C VAL A 335 19.61 28.10 -16.42
N ALA A 336 20.60 27.24 -16.16
CA ALA A 336 21.81 27.11 -16.97
C ALA A 336 21.63 26.30 -18.28
N GLY A 337 20.40 25.85 -18.58
CA GLY A 337 20.09 25.08 -19.79
C GLY A 337 20.35 23.57 -19.67
N VAL A 338 20.59 23.07 -18.46
CA VAL A 338 20.79 21.64 -18.20
C VAL A 338 19.44 20.96 -18.01
N GLU A 339 19.17 19.91 -18.80
CA GLU A 339 17.98 19.08 -18.60
C GLU A 339 18.20 18.21 -17.36
N VAL A 340 17.38 18.37 -16.32
CA VAL A 340 17.49 17.62 -15.06
C VAL A 340 16.30 16.69 -14.90
N TRP A 341 16.56 15.47 -14.43
CA TRP A 341 15.58 14.47 -14.07
C TRP A 341 15.75 14.10 -12.58
N PHE A 342 14.75 14.39 -11.76
CA PHE A 342 14.71 14.02 -10.33
C PHE A 342 13.24 14.07 -9.86
N ASP A 343 12.93 13.26 -8.85
CA ASP A 343 11.58 13.01 -8.28
C ASP A 343 10.51 12.51 -9.28
N ARG A 344 9.72 11.50 -8.89
CA ARG A 344 8.70 10.86 -9.75
C ARG A 344 7.41 10.57 -9.01
N ASN A 345 6.50 11.53 -9.06
CA ASN A 345 5.06 11.29 -8.82
C ASN A 345 4.23 11.28 -10.12
N GLU A 346 4.84 11.02 -11.27
CA GLU A 346 4.15 10.84 -12.55
C GLU A 346 4.75 9.69 -13.36
N LEU A 347 4.30 8.45 -13.09
CA LEU A 347 4.28 7.40 -14.11
C LEU A 347 3.02 6.56 -13.95
N LYS A 348 2.50 6.13 -15.10
CA LYS A 348 1.24 5.41 -15.28
C LYS A 348 1.31 3.97 -14.74
N PRO A 349 0.17 3.37 -14.38
CA PRO A 349 0.09 1.99 -13.92
C PRO A 349 0.69 1.02 -14.96
N GLY A 350 1.46 0.03 -14.50
CA GLY A 350 1.82 -1.14 -15.30
C GLY A 350 3.18 -1.13 -16.01
N ASP A 351 3.98 -0.07 -15.91
CA ASP A 351 5.36 -0.13 -16.41
C ASP A 351 6.29 -0.87 -15.44
N PRO A 352 7.25 -1.70 -15.92
CA PRO A 352 8.25 -2.35 -15.08
C PRO A 352 9.17 -1.31 -14.43
N TRP A 353 8.79 -0.87 -13.23
CA TRP A 353 9.39 0.20 -12.42
C TRP A 353 10.91 0.12 -12.27
N ALA A 354 11.46 -1.06 -11.99
CA ALA A 354 12.91 -1.26 -11.89
C ALA A 354 13.63 -1.09 -13.23
N ALA A 355 12.97 -1.42 -14.36
CA ALA A 355 13.55 -1.27 -15.68
C ALA A 355 13.60 0.20 -16.10
N ALA A 356 12.60 1.02 -15.75
CA ALA A 356 12.56 2.43 -16.13
C ALA A 356 13.59 3.29 -15.39
N ILE A 357 13.87 2.99 -14.11
CA ILE A 357 14.92 3.67 -13.33
C ILE A 357 16.30 3.19 -13.78
N LEU A 358 16.46 1.87 -14.00
CA LEU A 358 17.68 1.33 -14.61
C LEU A 358 17.94 1.96 -16.00
N GLN A 359 16.91 2.13 -16.82
CA GLN A 359 17.01 2.81 -18.11
C GLN A 359 17.33 4.29 -17.95
N GLY A 360 16.69 4.97 -16.99
CA GLY A 360 16.98 6.37 -16.70
C GLY A 360 18.43 6.60 -16.27
N ILE A 361 18.97 5.75 -15.39
CA ILE A 361 20.38 5.81 -14.96
C ILE A 361 21.33 5.40 -16.10
N LYS A 362 20.94 4.45 -16.96
CA LYS A 362 21.73 4.07 -18.15
C LYS A 362 21.79 5.18 -19.19
N ASN A 363 20.72 5.94 -19.35
CA ASN A 363 20.56 6.91 -20.43
C ASN A 363 20.88 8.34 -19.99
N CYS A 364 21.06 8.59 -18.68
CA CYS A 364 21.42 9.91 -18.18
C CYS A 364 22.84 10.30 -18.60
N SER A 365 23.05 11.61 -18.77
CA SER A 365 24.37 12.15 -19.09
C SER A 365 25.30 12.16 -17.86
N LEU A 366 24.73 12.44 -16.69
CA LEU A 366 25.41 12.57 -15.41
C LEU A 366 24.51 12.04 -14.30
N PHE A 367 25.15 11.49 -13.26
CA PHE A 367 24.53 11.02 -12.04
C PHE A 367 25.03 11.85 -10.85
N ILE A 368 24.14 12.57 -10.19
CA ILE A 368 24.44 13.40 -9.01
C ILE A 368 23.85 12.72 -7.78
N PRO A 369 24.64 11.97 -7.00
CA PRO A 369 24.21 11.48 -5.70
C PRO A 369 24.31 12.60 -4.67
N VAL A 370 23.21 12.84 -3.97
CA VAL A 370 23.09 13.83 -2.90
C VAL A 370 23.36 13.16 -1.56
N VAL A 371 24.40 13.62 -0.88
CA VAL A 371 24.80 13.14 0.44
C VAL A 371 24.40 14.18 1.50
N SER A 372 23.72 13.69 2.52
CA SER A 372 23.19 14.47 3.64
C SER A 372 23.13 13.61 4.90
N ALA A 373 22.90 14.22 6.05
CA ALA A 373 22.65 13.51 7.31
C ALA A 373 21.49 12.52 7.14
N ASN A 374 20.48 12.86 6.32
CA ASN A 374 19.35 12.00 5.99
C ASN A 374 19.75 10.74 5.21
N THR A 375 20.80 10.79 4.40
CA THR A 375 21.38 9.60 3.74
C THR A 375 22.28 8.77 4.64
N GLN A 376 22.76 9.34 5.75
CA GLN A 376 23.72 8.70 6.66
C GLN A 376 23.07 8.00 7.86
N LEU A 377 21.76 8.19 8.08
CA LEU A 377 21.00 7.54 9.15
C LEU A 377 21.16 6.01 9.11
N GLU A 378 21.42 5.39 10.26
CA GLU A 378 21.67 3.95 10.35
C GLU A 378 20.47 3.09 9.88
N GLY A 379 19.24 3.57 10.12
CA GLY A 379 18.00 2.95 9.63
C GLY A 379 17.76 3.10 8.12
N ARG A 380 18.67 3.72 7.37
CA ARG A 380 18.52 3.94 5.91
C ARG A 380 19.57 3.22 5.06
N SER A 381 20.19 2.20 5.63
CA SER A 381 21.16 1.35 4.92
C SER A 381 20.59 0.59 3.71
N ARG A 382 19.25 0.54 3.57
CA ARG A 382 18.53 -0.07 2.43
C ARG A 382 17.59 0.88 1.69
N ALA A 383 17.68 2.18 1.97
CA ALA A 383 16.87 3.17 1.26
C ALA A 383 17.11 3.11 -0.26
N TYR A 384 16.07 3.40 -1.05
CA TYR A 384 16.07 3.15 -2.49
C TYR A 384 17.25 3.79 -3.26
N PHE A 385 17.69 4.97 -2.83
CA PHE A 385 18.86 5.66 -3.39
C PHE A 385 20.13 4.78 -3.38
N TRP A 386 20.28 3.83 -2.43
CA TRP A 386 21.40 2.88 -2.44
C TRP A 386 21.43 1.99 -3.67
N ARG A 387 20.25 1.55 -4.13
CA ARG A 387 20.14 0.76 -5.36
C ARG A 387 20.55 1.59 -6.57
N GLU A 388 20.10 2.84 -6.63
CA GLU A 388 20.47 3.78 -7.69
C GLU A 388 21.97 4.07 -7.67
N TRP A 389 22.54 4.31 -6.49
CA TRP A 389 23.96 4.58 -6.30
C TRP A 389 24.82 3.40 -6.74
N ASN A 390 24.44 2.17 -6.37
CA ASN A 390 25.15 0.96 -6.79
C ASN A 390 25.02 0.71 -8.30
N ILE A 391 23.86 0.95 -8.91
CA ILE A 391 23.68 0.86 -10.36
C ILE A 391 24.57 1.88 -11.08
N ALA A 392 24.61 3.12 -10.60
CA ALA A 392 25.45 4.16 -11.17
C ALA A 392 26.95 3.84 -11.00
N ASP A 393 27.33 3.29 -9.84
CA ASP A 393 28.70 2.82 -9.57
C ASP A 393 29.11 1.71 -10.54
N ASP A 394 28.23 0.71 -10.75
CA ASP A 394 28.43 -0.39 -11.70
C ASP A 394 28.55 0.11 -13.14
N LEU A 395 27.72 1.08 -13.56
CA LEU A 395 27.82 1.67 -14.89
C LEU A 395 29.13 2.46 -15.05
N ALA A 396 29.54 3.20 -14.04
CA ALA A 396 30.80 3.95 -14.04
C ALA A 396 32.05 3.05 -14.13
N LEU A 397 31.98 1.79 -13.67
CA LEU A 397 33.05 0.81 -13.85
C LEU A 397 33.26 0.44 -15.31
N GLY A 398 32.21 0.49 -16.14
CA GLY A 398 32.27 0.19 -17.57
C GLY A 398 32.74 1.35 -18.46
N MET A 399 32.96 2.53 -17.89
CA MET A 399 33.33 3.75 -18.63
C MET A 399 34.84 3.98 -18.69
N ALA A 400 35.29 4.79 -19.65
CA ALA A 400 36.70 5.17 -19.77
C ALA A 400 37.18 5.93 -18.51
N PRO A 401 38.46 5.82 -18.10
CA PRO A 401 38.97 6.44 -16.86
C PRO A 401 38.82 7.97 -16.77
N ASP A 402 38.77 8.65 -17.92
CA ASP A 402 38.56 10.09 -18.05
C ASP A 402 37.08 10.49 -18.16
N GLU A 403 36.17 9.54 -18.35
CA GLU A 403 34.73 9.78 -18.36
C GLU A 403 34.25 10.21 -16.97
N ARG A 404 33.60 11.37 -16.89
CA ARG A 404 33.04 11.90 -15.64
C ARG A 404 31.53 11.73 -15.64
N PHE A 405 31.08 10.65 -15.01
CA PHE A 405 29.66 10.31 -14.90
C PHE A 405 29.05 10.62 -13.53
N ILE A 406 29.79 10.39 -12.44
CA ILE A 406 29.30 10.60 -11.07
C ILE A 406 29.85 11.91 -10.50
N LEU A 407 28.97 12.78 -10.02
CA LEU A 407 29.29 14.06 -9.41
C LEU A 407 28.63 14.16 -8.02
N PRO A 408 29.27 13.65 -6.96
CA PRO A 408 28.65 13.64 -5.64
C PRO A 408 28.60 15.03 -5.01
N VAL A 409 27.47 15.36 -4.38
CA VAL A 409 27.25 16.63 -3.71
C VAL A 409 26.88 16.42 -2.24
N VAL A 410 27.33 17.31 -1.36
CA VAL A 410 26.93 17.34 0.05
C VAL A 410 26.08 18.56 0.32
N VAL A 411 24.85 18.38 0.79
CA VAL A 411 23.89 19.47 0.97
C VAL A 411 23.80 20.02 2.40
N ASP A 412 24.55 19.44 3.34
CA ASP A 412 24.56 19.87 4.73
C ASP A 412 25.96 19.72 5.39
N GLY A 413 25.99 19.67 6.74
CA GLY A 413 27.21 19.53 7.53
C GLY A 413 27.88 18.15 7.46
N THR A 414 27.35 17.19 6.69
CA THR A 414 27.91 15.84 6.58
C THR A 414 29.38 15.87 6.13
N ASP A 415 30.18 14.97 6.69
CA ASP A 415 31.55 14.74 6.23
C ASP A 415 31.54 13.81 5.00
N PRO A 416 31.91 14.30 3.79
CA PRO A 416 31.89 13.49 2.58
C PRO A 416 32.83 12.28 2.62
N TYR A 417 33.94 12.36 3.37
CA TYR A 417 34.93 11.28 3.42
C TYR A 417 34.70 10.29 4.56
N GLY A 418 33.83 10.65 5.51
CA GLY A 418 33.30 9.76 6.54
C GLY A 418 31.91 9.18 6.21
N ALA A 419 31.30 9.61 5.10
CA ALA A 419 29.98 9.17 4.67
C ALA A 419 30.00 7.72 4.17
N LYS A 420 28.93 6.97 4.48
CA LYS A 420 28.59 5.70 3.86
C LYS A 420 28.14 5.99 2.42
N VAL A 421 29.03 5.72 1.47
CA VAL A 421 28.79 5.82 0.02
C VAL A 421 29.57 4.71 -0.71
N PRO A 422 29.23 4.36 -1.95
CA PRO A 422 30.06 3.49 -2.78
C PRO A 422 31.51 4.02 -2.91
N ALA A 423 32.48 3.11 -3.02
CA ALA A 423 33.90 3.47 -2.94
C ALA A 423 34.36 4.47 -4.02
N ARG A 424 33.76 4.43 -5.23
CA ARG A 424 34.13 5.39 -6.30
C ARG A 424 33.60 6.80 -6.02
N PHE A 425 32.56 6.95 -5.20
CA PHE A 425 32.05 8.27 -4.81
C PHE A 425 33.10 8.94 -3.92
N THR A 426 33.73 8.19 -3.01
CA THR A 426 34.86 8.64 -2.19
C THR A 426 36.10 9.00 -3.01
N ALA A 427 36.30 8.34 -4.16
CA ALA A 427 37.38 8.65 -5.10
C ALA A 427 37.09 9.88 -5.98
N ALA A 428 35.83 10.35 -6.03
CA ALA A 428 35.43 11.56 -6.72
C ALA A 428 35.55 12.79 -5.79
N ASN A 429 35.67 13.97 -6.38
CA ASN A 429 35.65 15.23 -5.62
C ASN A 429 34.21 15.59 -5.26
N PHE A 430 33.90 15.58 -3.96
CA PHE A 430 32.63 16.07 -3.45
C PHE A 430 32.53 17.59 -3.58
N THR A 431 31.39 18.08 -4.04
CA THR A 431 31.06 19.51 -3.98
C THR A 431 30.14 19.76 -2.79
N ARG A 432 30.47 20.74 -1.94
CA ARG A 432 29.57 21.17 -0.86
C ARG A 432 28.62 22.24 -1.38
N LEU A 433 27.32 21.99 -1.30
CA LEU A 433 26.23 22.87 -1.70
C LEU A 433 25.22 23.00 -0.54
N PRO A 434 25.57 23.70 0.56
CA PRO A 434 24.69 23.80 1.73
C PRO A 434 23.28 24.28 1.34
N GLY A 435 22.24 23.56 1.75
CA GLY A 435 20.86 23.87 1.39
C GLY A 435 20.55 23.76 -0.12
N GLY A 436 21.43 23.12 -0.89
CA GLY A 436 21.33 23.04 -2.34
C GLY A 436 21.71 24.32 -3.08
N GLU A 437 22.26 25.32 -2.38
CA GLU A 437 22.63 26.59 -2.99
C GLU A 437 23.71 26.40 -4.05
N PRO A 438 23.46 26.81 -5.31
CA PRO A 438 24.38 26.59 -6.40
C PRO A 438 25.64 27.45 -6.23
N VAL A 439 26.80 26.83 -6.31
CA VAL A 439 28.07 27.54 -6.53
C VAL A 439 28.27 27.69 -8.03
N GLU A 440 28.55 28.90 -8.52
CA GLU A 440 28.66 29.23 -9.96
C GLU A 440 29.56 28.23 -10.71
N GLY A 441 30.75 27.93 -10.17
CA GLY A 441 31.67 26.96 -10.78
C GLY A 441 31.17 25.50 -10.81
N PHE A 442 30.22 25.11 -9.97
CA PHE A 442 29.60 23.78 -10.04
C PHE A 442 28.57 23.70 -11.17
N VAL A 443 27.71 24.72 -11.30
CA VAL A 443 26.69 24.78 -12.35
C VAL A 443 27.33 24.85 -13.74
N GLU A 444 28.36 25.69 -13.90
CA GLU A 444 29.17 25.77 -15.11
C GLU A 444 29.76 24.40 -15.46
N ARG A 445 30.33 23.72 -14.47
CA ARG A 445 30.94 22.39 -14.65
C ARG A 445 29.93 21.32 -15.08
N VAL A 446 28.75 21.29 -14.47
CA VAL A 446 27.68 20.35 -14.85
C VAL A 446 27.24 20.62 -16.28
N ASN A 447 27.08 21.90 -16.65
CA ASN A 447 26.69 22.28 -18.00
C ASN A 447 27.75 21.91 -19.06
N GLU A 448 29.04 22.14 -18.80
CA GLU A 448 30.14 21.72 -19.68
C GLU A 448 30.08 20.22 -19.98
N LEU A 449 29.93 19.40 -18.93
CA LEU A 449 29.87 17.95 -19.04
C LEU A 449 28.60 17.47 -19.75
N PHE A 450 27.45 18.11 -19.47
CA PHE A 450 26.18 17.84 -20.12
C PHE A 450 26.24 18.14 -21.62
N VAL A 451 26.78 19.30 -22.02
CA VAL A 451 26.95 19.67 -23.43
C VAL A 451 27.91 18.71 -24.13
N ALA A 452 29.05 18.40 -23.52
CA ALA A 452 30.02 17.46 -24.08
C ALA A 452 29.46 16.04 -24.27
N TYR A 453 28.59 15.58 -23.35
CA TYR A 453 27.85 14.33 -23.53
C TYR A 453 26.93 14.41 -24.76
N ARG A 454 26.13 15.48 -24.88
CA ARG A 454 25.19 15.64 -26.00
C ARG A 454 25.87 15.75 -27.36
N GLU A 455 27.01 16.45 -27.44
CA GLU A 455 27.80 16.52 -28.67
C GLU A 455 28.31 15.14 -29.09
N ARG A 456 28.78 14.32 -28.15
CA ARG A 456 29.24 12.95 -28.44
C ARG A 456 28.11 12.05 -28.93
N VAL A 457 26.95 12.09 -28.29
CA VAL A 457 25.77 11.31 -28.70
C VAL A 457 25.21 11.77 -30.05
N ALA A 458 25.38 13.04 -30.43
CA ALA A 458 24.95 13.56 -31.72
C ALA A 458 25.88 13.20 -32.90
N HIS A 459 27.16 12.89 -32.62
CA HIS A 459 28.19 12.63 -33.63
C HIS A 459 28.67 11.16 -33.69
N GLY A 460 28.27 10.33 -32.73
CA GLY A 460 28.51 8.87 -32.70
C GLY A 460 27.27 8.11 -33.12
#